data_AF-A0A7G2MHU8-F1
#
_entry.id   AF-A0A7G2MHU8-F1
#
_cell.length_a   1.000
_cell.length_b   1.000
_cell.length_c   1.000
_cell.angle_alpha   90.00
_cell.angle_beta   90.00
_cell.angle_gamma   90.00
#
_symmetry.space_group_name_H-M   'P 1'
#
loop_
_entity.id
_entity.type
_entity.pdbx_description
1 polymer ?
#
loop_
_entity_poly.entity_id
_entity_poly.type
_entity_poly.pdbx_seq_one_letter_code
_entity_poly.pdbx_strand_id
1 'polypeptide(L)'
;MKTKILILIVCSINCFTGNVGATEQTGERLMVGDKAFGMQVLPLEQDSVLARLLHKRLSGRISTGLYRGYVGTWRLAEGKLLLEKIEEYDPEYKLREVDISGIFDAYRENGRIVARWFSGTILAQRGELVGRRERRNEQEIRYFLRKGVVKSEKQIYNTFRESSNGSFFHTIDMLFNGNGMIWEGDSTLNVKIFPNPDGTVNRVKVSRELESQKKSKRRKLTDVQLRDKINRLRKRRDSEKAESRFWRKTYSFWDNKEKRFGRHHPYTQEVTACAKLMEDWDVLTLDGKIQPVQLEIKWGEDRSKRINWLYLWREKNQQDSLDMDGVSYRVDGYPLQQSPDLITRLRPHLKGAFTRNQPRGYLARWQITDDRLWLTELRNARTGELIPLAVLDPGNNGEPIEASWYTGTFEIAKGEVLGQYYPLGDTETLEVICEVEQGHVTRKTIYNNYIRPEEDTVAFNYFIQEIRSHDWDSYPELKDRTLHGKLMAYPRTDGVADSVGRVELYVNGGKGEERYHRTVTDPADPWIVLVRRAARVIPRWEVCFIKGKVKPVEIYFTIKQEGQKRQKLPEGTFVIDLRKELGGKVLGE
;
A
#
# COMPACT_ATOMS: atom_id res chain seq x y z
N MET A 1 -33.21 29.65 -12.82
CA MET A 1 -32.43 29.03 -11.72
C MET A 1 -31.40 28.10 -12.33
N LYS A 2 -30.13 28.50 -12.34
CA LYS A 2 -29.04 27.84 -13.06
C LYS A 2 -28.07 27.18 -12.07
N THR A 3 -27.85 25.88 -12.28
CA THR A 3 -26.57 25.17 -12.20
C THR A 3 -25.68 25.44 -10.98
N LYS A 4 -25.90 24.68 -9.90
CA LYS A 4 -24.90 24.35 -8.86
C LYS A 4 -25.21 22.91 -8.42
N ILE A 5 -24.18 22.12 -8.06
CA ILE A 5 -24.11 20.63 -7.96
C ILE A 5 -23.49 20.09 -9.26
N LEU A 6 -22.28 19.55 -9.37
CA LEU A 6 -21.36 18.95 -8.40
C LEU A 6 -19.93 18.98 -9.00
N ILE A 7 -19.08 19.94 -8.61
CA ILE A 7 -17.61 19.82 -8.78
C ILE A 7 -17.08 19.47 -7.39
N LEU A 8 -17.11 18.18 -7.08
CA LEU A 8 -16.65 17.63 -5.80
C LEU A 8 -16.02 16.25 -5.99
N ILE A 9 -15.28 16.07 -7.10
CA ILE A 9 -14.47 14.88 -7.38
C ILE A 9 -13.07 15.32 -7.83
N VAL A 10 -12.33 16.06 -6.98
CA VAL A 10 -10.86 16.24 -7.13
C VAL A 10 -10.12 16.27 -5.78
N CYS A 11 -10.78 16.04 -4.62
CA CYS A 11 -10.10 16.22 -3.32
C CYS A 11 -10.21 15.04 -2.32
N SER A 12 -10.45 13.81 -2.78
CA SER A 12 -10.65 12.66 -1.86
C SER A 12 -9.72 11.46 -2.10
N ILE A 13 -8.53 11.63 -2.70
CA ILE A 13 -7.57 10.52 -2.91
C ILE A 13 -6.37 10.65 -1.94
N ASN A 14 -6.61 10.71 -0.62
CA ASN A 14 -5.52 10.64 0.35
C ASN A 14 -5.85 9.91 1.66
N CYS A 15 -6.87 9.04 1.66
CA CYS A 15 -7.15 8.20 2.82
C CYS A 15 -7.66 6.82 2.39
N PHE A 16 -6.85 5.98 1.76
CA PHE A 16 -7.09 4.52 1.75
C PHE A 16 -5.76 3.77 1.76
N THR A 17 -5.45 3.22 2.94
CA THR A 17 -4.48 2.13 3.12
C THR A 17 -5.16 0.82 2.73
N GLY A 18 -4.89 0.40 1.51
CA GLY A 18 -5.40 -0.81 0.87
C GLY A 18 -5.11 -0.66 -0.62
N ASN A 19 -4.46 -1.64 -1.24
CA ASN A 19 -4.17 -1.62 -2.68
C ASN A 19 -5.47 -1.70 -3.50
N VAL A 20 -6.22 -0.60 -3.55
CA VAL A 20 -7.21 -0.34 -4.58
C VAL A 20 -6.43 0.24 -5.74
N GLY A 21 -6.05 -0.60 -6.68
CA GLY A 21 -5.39 -0.16 -7.91
C GLY A 21 -6.35 0.73 -8.70
N ALA A 22 -6.28 2.04 -8.50
CA ALA A 22 -6.83 2.99 -9.45
C ALA A 22 -6.10 2.74 -10.77
N THR A 23 -6.82 2.26 -11.79
CA THR A 23 -6.25 2.11 -13.13
C THR A 23 -5.81 3.50 -13.61
N GLU A 24 -4.52 3.69 -13.82
CA GLU A 24 -3.99 4.96 -14.31
C GLU A 24 -4.53 5.24 -15.71
N GLN A 25 -4.80 6.52 -16.01
CA GLN A 25 -5.22 6.92 -17.35
C GLN A 25 -4.13 6.55 -18.34
N THR A 26 -4.52 5.89 -19.43
CA THR A 26 -3.61 5.59 -20.53
C THR A 26 -3.07 6.90 -21.10
N GLY A 27 -1.76 7.09 -20.95
CA GLY A 27 -1.02 8.24 -21.47
C GLY A 27 -1.04 8.28 -22.99
N GLU A 28 -0.87 9.48 -23.56
CA GLU A 28 -0.65 9.61 -25.01
C GLU A 28 0.77 9.15 -25.37
N ARG A 29 0.99 8.80 -26.63
CA ARG A 29 2.29 8.28 -27.10
C ARG A 29 3.04 9.36 -27.86
N LEU A 30 4.33 9.50 -27.58
CA LEU A 30 5.23 10.41 -28.31
C LEU A 30 6.39 9.62 -28.93
N MET A 31 6.50 9.70 -30.24
CA MET A 31 7.59 9.14 -31.03
C MET A 31 8.69 10.19 -31.21
N VAL A 32 9.93 9.84 -30.86
CA VAL A 32 11.13 10.65 -31.10
C VAL A 32 12.18 9.76 -31.77
N GLY A 33 12.40 9.97 -33.09
CA GLY A 33 13.08 8.98 -33.92
C GLY A 33 12.35 7.64 -33.88
N ASP A 34 13.07 6.57 -33.56
CA ASP A 34 12.53 5.21 -33.42
C ASP A 34 12.08 4.86 -31.99
N LYS A 35 12.14 5.83 -31.06
CA LYS A 35 11.83 5.62 -29.65
C LYS A 35 10.41 6.09 -29.34
N ALA A 36 9.65 5.25 -28.64
CA ALA A 36 8.34 5.58 -28.09
C ALA A 36 8.45 6.02 -26.62
N PHE A 37 7.75 7.09 -26.28
CA PHE A 37 7.63 7.64 -24.93
C PHE A 37 6.15 7.75 -24.54
N GLY A 38 5.86 7.59 -23.26
CA GLY A 38 4.60 8.05 -22.68
C GLY A 38 4.61 9.58 -22.53
N MET A 39 3.46 10.21 -22.73
CA MET A 39 3.30 11.66 -22.66
C MET A 39 2.22 12.02 -21.62
N GLN A 40 2.60 12.83 -20.62
CA GLN A 40 1.70 13.26 -19.52
C GLN A 40 0.88 14.52 -19.84
N VAL A 41 0.96 15.03 -21.07
CA VAL A 41 0.26 16.23 -21.51
C VAL A 41 -0.70 15.86 -22.63
N LEU A 42 -1.80 16.58 -22.73
CA LEU A 42 -2.84 16.38 -23.73
C LEU A 42 -2.89 17.60 -24.65
N PRO A 43 -2.12 17.63 -25.75
CA PRO A 43 -2.06 18.82 -26.61
C PRO A 43 -3.42 19.18 -27.25
N LEU A 44 -4.28 18.19 -27.50
CA LEU A 44 -5.61 18.40 -28.06
C LEU A 44 -6.55 19.13 -27.10
N GLU A 45 -6.49 18.82 -25.80
CA GLU A 45 -7.33 19.43 -24.77
C GLU A 45 -7.00 20.91 -24.52
N GLN A 46 -5.89 21.42 -25.05
CA GLN A 46 -5.56 22.85 -24.97
C GLN A 46 -6.38 23.71 -25.93
N ASP A 47 -6.98 23.12 -26.96
CA ASP A 47 -7.87 23.81 -27.89
C ASP A 47 -9.29 23.23 -27.77
N SER A 48 -10.14 23.98 -27.08
CA SER A 48 -11.53 23.55 -26.81
C SER A 48 -12.38 23.31 -28.07
N VAL A 49 -12.02 23.94 -29.21
CA VAL A 49 -12.75 23.74 -30.47
C VAL A 49 -12.34 22.41 -31.07
N LEU A 50 -11.04 22.14 -31.16
CA LEU A 50 -10.51 20.86 -31.67
C LEU A 50 -10.93 19.68 -30.81
N ALA A 51 -10.84 19.79 -29.48
CA ALA A 51 -11.30 18.76 -28.55
C ALA A 51 -12.78 18.44 -28.75
N ARG A 52 -13.64 19.47 -28.88
CA ARG A 52 -15.07 19.29 -29.13
C ARG A 52 -15.36 18.63 -30.49
N LEU A 53 -14.63 19.01 -31.53
CA LEU A 53 -14.79 18.41 -32.87
C LEU A 53 -14.39 16.93 -32.85
N LEU A 54 -13.33 16.57 -32.13
CA LEU A 54 -12.91 15.20 -31.94
C LEU A 54 -13.95 14.40 -31.15
N HIS A 55 -14.42 14.91 -30.01
CA HIS A 55 -15.42 14.23 -29.18
C HIS A 55 -16.74 13.95 -29.92
N LYS A 56 -17.10 14.75 -30.93
CA LYS A 56 -18.25 14.47 -31.81
C LYS A 56 -18.05 13.26 -32.73
N ARG A 57 -16.81 12.83 -32.96
CA ARG A 57 -16.47 11.65 -33.78
C ARG A 57 -16.24 10.40 -32.97
N LEU A 58 -15.83 10.55 -31.72
CA LEU A 58 -15.64 9.41 -30.83
C LEU A 58 -16.98 8.72 -30.57
N SER A 59 -16.92 7.42 -30.37
CA SER A 59 -18.07 6.58 -30.03
C SER A 59 -18.60 6.82 -28.60
N GLY A 60 -17.89 7.63 -27.80
CA GLY A 60 -18.20 7.86 -26.39
C GLY A 60 -17.78 6.71 -25.46
N ARG A 61 -17.11 5.68 -25.98
CA ARG A 61 -16.61 4.56 -25.18
C ARG A 61 -15.48 5.00 -24.25
N ILE A 62 -15.68 4.81 -22.96
CA ILE A 62 -14.70 5.11 -21.92
C ILE A 62 -14.44 3.87 -21.07
N SER A 63 -13.26 3.76 -20.48
CA SER A 63 -12.93 2.72 -19.50
C SER A 63 -12.26 3.32 -18.28
N THR A 64 -12.12 2.55 -17.20
CA THR A 64 -11.41 3.02 -16.00
C THR A 64 -9.94 3.36 -16.27
N GLY A 65 -9.34 2.80 -17.34
CA GLY A 65 -7.99 3.12 -17.80
C GLY A 65 -7.94 4.05 -19.02
N LEU A 66 -9.08 4.47 -19.59
CA LEU A 66 -9.14 5.43 -20.69
C LEU A 66 -10.42 6.27 -20.59
N TYR A 67 -10.57 7.05 -19.52
CA TYR A 67 -11.78 7.86 -19.30
C TYR A 67 -11.92 9.00 -20.31
N ARG A 68 -10.81 9.43 -20.93
CA ARG A 68 -10.80 10.44 -22.01
C ARG A 68 -11.43 9.91 -23.31
N GLY A 69 -11.54 8.58 -23.46
CA GLY A 69 -12.11 7.94 -24.64
C GLY A 69 -11.19 7.88 -25.88
N TYR A 70 -10.00 8.48 -25.84
CA TYR A 70 -9.05 8.41 -26.96
C TYR A 70 -7.58 8.42 -26.51
N VAL A 71 -6.69 7.88 -27.34
CA VAL A 71 -5.22 7.96 -27.22
C VAL A 71 -4.65 8.61 -28.47
N GLY A 72 -3.94 9.73 -28.31
CA GLY A 72 -3.17 10.35 -29.40
C GLY A 72 -1.80 9.70 -29.55
N THR A 73 -1.37 9.49 -30.79
CA THR A 73 0.03 9.18 -31.13
C THR A 73 0.63 10.37 -31.86
N TRP A 74 1.72 10.88 -31.29
CA TRP A 74 2.41 12.09 -31.75
C TRP A 74 3.83 11.75 -32.17
N ARG A 75 4.41 12.57 -33.03
CA ARG A 75 5.83 12.50 -33.39
C ARG A 75 6.49 13.86 -33.26
N LEU A 76 7.69 13.88 -32.68
CA LEU A 76 8.63 14.98 -32.85
C LEU A 76 9.54 14.68 -34.04
N ALA A 77 9.41 15.47 -35.10
CA ALA A 77 10.27 15.43 -36.27
C ALA A 77 10.56 16.86 -36.74
N GLU A 78 11.80 17.13 -37.17
CA GLU A 78 12.21 18.44 -37.68
C GLU A 78 11.90 19.60 -36.70
N GLY A 79 12.01 19.33 -35.39
CA GLY A 79 11.70 20.32 -34.35
C GLY A 79 10.21 20.68 -34.22
N LYS A 80 9.31 19.96 -34.87
CA LYS A 80 7.85 20.16 -34.81
C LYS A 80 7.15 18.98 -34.14
N LEU A 81 6.08 19.27 -33.38
CA LEU A 81 5.15 18.28 -32.83
C LEU A 81 4.05 18.00 -33.85
N LEU A 82 3.94 16.73 -34.22
CA LEU A 82 3.08 16.25 -35.29
C LEU A 82 2.08 15.26 -34.72
N LEU A 83 0.80 15.39 -35.07
CA LEU A 83 -0.21 14.38 -34.75
C LEU A 83 -0.18 13.31 -35.85
N GLU A 84 0.09 12.06 -35.50
CA GLU A 84 0.11 10.95 -36.46
C GLU A 84 -1.26 10.29 -36.57
N LYS A 85 -1.83 9.92 -35.43
CA LYS A 85 -3.14 9.27 -35.36
C LYS A 85 -3.81 9.47 -34.01
N ILE A 86 -5.12 9.26 -33.99
CA ILE A 86 -5.93 9.18 -32.79
C ILE A 86 -6.64 7.84 -32.79
N GLU A 87 -6.59 7.14 -31.66
CA GLU A 87 -7.23 5.83 -31.49
C GLU A 87 -8.26 5.87 -30.36
N GLU A 88 -9.33 5.09 -30.49
CA GLU A 88 -10.31 4.82 -29.43
C GLU A 88 -10.49 3.32 -29.23
N TYR A 89 -11.19 2.90 -28.17
CA TYR A 89 -11.56 1.49 -28.02
C TYR A 89 -12.71 1.11 -28.96
N ASP A 90 -12.57 -0.04 -29.62
CA ASP A 90 -13.65 -0.71 -30.32
C ASP A 90 -14.58 -1.49 -29.36
N PRO A 91 -15.63 -2.17 -29.84
CA PRO A 91 -16.50 -2.99 -29.00
C PRO A 91 -15.82 -4.15 -28.26
N GLU A 92 -14.66 -4.60 -28.72
CA GLU A 92 -13.83 -5.65 -28.11
C GLU A 92 -12.72 -5.10 -27.21
N TYR A 93 -12.70 -3.80 -26.94
CA TYR A 93 -11.65 -3.10 -26.18
C TYR A 93 -10.26 -3.16 -26.83
N LYS A 94 -10.19 -3.25 -28.15
CA LYS A 94 -8.95 -3.04 -28.93
C LYS A 94 -8.88 -1.60 -29.43
N LEU A 95 -7.67 -1.05 -29.54
CA LEU A 95 -7.48 0.30 -30.07
C LEU A 95 -7.68 0.30 -31.59
N ARG A 96 -8.59 1.15 -32.06
CA ARG A 96 -8.86 1.40 -33.48
C ARG A 96 -8.63 2.87 -33.81
N GLU A 97 -8.14 3.14 -35.01
CA GLU A 97 -7.92 4.51 -35.48
C GLU A 97 -9.26 5.22 -35.75
N VAL A 98 -9.32 6.51 -35.40
CA VAL A 98 -10.47 7.40 -35.59
C VAL A 98 -10.23 8.24 -36.84
N ASP A 99 -11.23 8.35 -37.72
CA ASP A 99 -11.15 9.29 -38.84
C ASP A 99 -11.13 10.74 -38.34
N ILE A 100 -10.03 11.44 -38.59
CA ILE A 100 -9.79 12.83 -38.17
C ILE A 100 -9.82 13.84 -39.34
N SER A 101 -10.23 13.41 -40.54
CA SER A 101 -10.32 14.26 -41.75
C SER A 101 -11.21 15.48 -41.54
N GLY A 102 -10.83 16.70 -41.92
CA GLY A 102 -11.69 17.88 -41.70
C GLY A 102 -11.60 18.51 -40.30
N ILE A 103 -11.00 17.84 -39.31
CA ILE A 103 -10.79 18.43 -37.97
C ILE A 103 -9.52 19.30 -37.96
N PHE A 104 -8.45 18.81 -38.57
CA PHE A 104 -7.11 19.40 -38.48
C PHE A 104 -6.60 20.01 -39.80
N ASP A 105 -7.47 20.22 -40.79
CA ASP A 105 -7.08 20.64 -42.13
C ASP A 105 -6.32 21.97 -42.15
N ALA A 106 -6.72 22.93 -41.30
CA ALA A 106 -6.04 24.22 -41.13
C ALA A 106 -4.62 24.10 -40.54
N TYR A 107 -4.22 22.91 -40.10
CA TYR A 107 -2.93 22.63 -39.48
C TYR A 107 -2.07 21.66 -40.30
N ARG A 108 -2.51 21.30 -41.51
CA ARG A 108 -1.73 20.45 -42.41
C ARG A 108 -0.61 21.25 -43.08
N GLU A 109 0.62 20.74 -42.97
CA GLU A 109 1.81 21.19 -43.68
C GLU A 109 2.45 19.97 -44.33
N ASN A 110 2.60 19.98 -45.67
CA ASN A 110 3.16 18.86 -46.44
C ASN A 110 2.52 17.49 -46.11
N GLY A 111 1.18 17.47 -46.00
CA GLY A 111 0.42 16.26 -45.68
C GLY A 111 0.43 15.84 -44.20
N ARG A 112 1.16 16.54 -43.33
CA ARG A 112 1.29 16.21 -41.90
C ARG A 112 0.58 17.23 -41.03
N ILE A 113 -0.04 16.79 -39.92
CA ILE A 113 -0.74 17.69 -39.00
C ILE A 113 0.26 18.25 -37.99
N VAL A 114 0.58 19.54 -38.10
CA VAL A 114 1.48 20.25 -37.17
C VAL A 114 0.66 20.84 -36.04
N ALA A 115 1.01 20.53 -34.80
CA ALA A 115 0.28 20.96 -33.59
C ALA A 115 0.45 22.45 -33.26
N ARG A 116 0.21 23.36 -34.22
CA ARG A 116 0.46 24.81 -34.08
C ARG A 116 -0.40 25.48 -33.01
N TRP A 117 -1.49 24.84 -32.59
CA TRP A 117 -2.34 25.27 -31.48
C TRP A 117 -1.66 25.06 -30.12
N PHE A 118 -0.74 24.11 -29.99
CA PHE A 118 -0.11 23.77 -28.72
C PHE A 118 1.07 24.68 -28.38
N SER A 119 1.10 25.21 -27.16
CA SER A 119 2.27 25.87 -26.58
C SER A 119 2.38 25.48 -25.11
N GLY A 120 3.50 24.91 -24.71
CA GLY A 120 3.69 24.40 -23.36
C GLY A 120 4.86 23.43 -23.26
N THR A 121 4.96 22.78 -22.12
CA THR A 121 6.01 21.80 -21.83
C THR A 121 5.44 20.40 -22.01
N ILE A 122 6.06 19.57 -22.85
CA ILE A 122 5.78 18.14 -22.93
C ILE A 122 6.76 17.41 -22.03
N LEU A 123 6.24 16.58 -21.11
CA LEU A 123 7.02 15.60 -20.37
C LEU A 123 6.86 14.24 -21.06
N ALA A 124 7.92 13.82 -21.75
CA ALA A 124 8.04 12.51 -22.37
C ALA A 124 8.77 11.56 -21.41
N GLN A 125 8.22 10.39 -21.14
CA GLN A 125 8.71 9.44 -20.14
C GLN A 125 8.91 8.06 -20.74
N ARG A 126 9.97 7.36 -20.33
CA ARG A 126 10.29 6.00 -20.76
C ARG A 126 11.09 5.26 -19.69
N GLY A 127 10.99 3.95 -19.67
CA GLY A 127 11.71 3.08 -18.74
C GLY A 127 10.91 2.83 -17.48
N GLU A 128 11.53 2.11 -16.54
CA GLU A 128 10.88 1.74 -15.29
C GLU A 128 10.55 2.96 -14.42
N LEU A 129 9.58 2.80 -13.53
CA LEU A 129 9.30 3.79 -12.49
C LEU A 129 10.42 3.76 -11.44
N VAL A 130 11.03 4.91 -11.19
CA VAL A 130 12.06 5.11 -10.18
C VAL A 130 11.49 5.86 -8.98
N GLY A 131 11.61 5.25 -7.80
CA GLY A 131 11.08 5.77 -6.54
C GLY A 131 9.57 5.52 -6.35
N ARG A 132 9.18 5.03 -5.17
CA ARG A 132 7.78 4.69 -4.87
C ARG A 132 6.84 5.90 -4.73
N ARG A 133 7.35 7.06 -4.32
CA ARG A 133 6.52 8.24 -3.99
C ARG A 133 6.49 9.28 -5.11
N GLU A 134 7.62 9.47 -5.79
CA GLU A 134 7.83 10.57 -6.73
C GLU A 134 7.25 10.31 -8.12
N ARG A 135 6.97 9.04 -8.45
CA ARG A 135 6.37 8.60 -9.73
C ARG A 135 7.10 9.17 -10.94
N ARG A 136 8.42 9.00 -10.97
CA ARG A 136 9.30 9.44 -12.06
C ARG A 136 9.75 8.23 -12.87
N ASN A 137 10.07 8.39 -14.14
CA ASN A 137 10.65 7.30 -14.95
C ASN A 137 12.15 7.46 -15.09
N GLU A 138 12.86 6.36 -15.39
CA GLU A 138 14.31 6.35 -15.63
C GLU A 138 14.74 7.41 -16.64
N GLN A 139 14.01 7.54 -17.75
CA GLN A 139 14.28 8.55 -18.75
C GLN A 139 13.10 9.50 -18.86
N GLU A 140 13.38 10.79 -18.70
CA GLU A 140 12.42 11.86 -18.95
C GLU A 140 13.02 12.91 -19.86
N ILE A 141 12.23 13.40 -20.82
CA ILE A 141 12.61 14.51 -21.68
C ILE A 141 11.54 15.59 -21.56
N ARG A 142 11.95 16.79 -21.18
CA ARG A 142 11.10 17.98 -21.17
C ARG A 142 11.32 18.76 -22.45
N TYR A 143 10.34 18.77 -23.33
CA TYR A 143 10.35 19.62 -24.52
C TYR A 143 9.56 20.89 -24.22
N PHE A 144 10.12 22.06 -24.54
CA PHE A 144 9.44 23.34 -24.44
C PHE A 144 9.00 23.78 -25.82
N LEU A 145 7.69 23.84 -26.07
CA LEU A 145 7.11 24.12 -27.37
C LEU A 145 6.40 25.47 -27.42
N ARG A 146 6.52 26.15 -28.56
CA ARG A 146 5.72 27.32 -28.90
C ARG A 146 5.12 27.13 -30.28
N LYS A 147 3.78 27.14 -30.35
CA LYS A 147 3.00 26.87 -31.55
C LYS A 147 3.46 25.59 -32.27
N GLY A 148 3.57 24.49 -31.52
CA GLY A 148 4.01 23.20 -32.03
C GLY A 148 5.50 23.09 -32.38
N VAL A 149 6.30 24.14 -32.20
CA VAL A 149 7.75 24.14 -32.50
C VAL A 149 8.56 24.04 -31.21
N VAL A 150 9.47 23.07 -31.13
CA VAL A 150 10.42 22.91 -30.03
C VAL A 150 11.37 24.12 -29.98
N LYS A 151 11.48 24.72 -28.81
CA LYS A 151 12.38 25.86 -28.53
C LYS A 151 13.57 25.46 -27.68
N SER A 152 13.39 24.48 -26.81
CA SER A 152 14.46 23.86 -26.05
C SER A 152 14.01 22.48 -25.59
N GLU A 153 14.99 21.65 -25.22
CA GLU A 153 14.77 20.36 -24.58
C GLU A 153 15.66 20.23 -23.34
N LYS A 154 15.20 19.43 -22.38
CA LYS A 154 16.00 19.02 -21.22
C LYS A 154 15.82 17.53 -20.99
N GLN A 155 16.90 16.79 -21.20
CA GLN A 155 16.95 15.37 -20.90
C GLN A 155 17.31 15.14 -19.44
N ILE A 156 16.65 14.18 -18.81
CA ILE A 156 16.80 13.84 -17.41
C ILE A 156 16.90 12.33 -17.33
N TYR A 157 17.96 11.87 -16.69
CA TYR A 157 18.16 10.47 -16.35
C TYR A 157 18.02 10.35 -14.84
N ASN A 158 16.99 9.62 -14.43
CA ASN A 158 16.72 9.32 -13.04
C ASN A 158 17.15 7.88 -12.78
N THR A 159 17.72 7.63 -11.60
CA THR A 159 18.13 6.28 -11.22
C THR A 159 17.64 5.98 -9.81
N PHE A 160 17.31 4.72 -9.58
CA PHE A 160 17.04 4.22 -8.25
C PHE A 160 17.90 2.99 -8.01
N ARG A 161 18.66 3.02 -6.92
CA ARG A 161 19.37 1.87 -6.41
C ARG A 161 18.75 1.49 -5.08
N GLU A 162 18.16 0.30 -5.02
CA GLU A 162 17.63 -0.27 -3.80
C GLU A 162 18.78 -0.73 -2.91
N SER A 163 18.65 -0.51 -1.61
CA SER A 163 19.58 -1.01 -0.60
C SER A 163 19.32 -2.48 -0.27
N SER A 164 20.32 -3.13 0.32
CA SER A 164 20.15 -4.45 0.95
C SER A 164 19.14 -4.49 2.12
N ASN A 165 18.77 -3.32 2.67
CA ASN A 165 17.83 -3.19 3.77
C ASN A 165 16.63 -2.30 3.42
N GLY A 166 15.65 -2.85 2.71
CA GLY A 166 14.37 -2.19 2.43
C GLY A 166 13.51 -1.90 3.68
N SER A 167 13.96 -2.31 4.87
CA SER A 167 13.29 -2.17 6.17
C SER A 167 13.98 -1.14 7.08
N PHE A 168 14.77 -0.23 6.50
CA PHE A 168 15.61 0.74 7.22
C PHE A 168 14.86 1.57 8.28
N PHE A 169 13.57 1.84 8.07
CA PHE A 169 12.74 2.58 9.03
C PHE A 169 12.55 1.80 10.34
N HIS A 170 12.38 0.48 10.26
CA HIS A 170 12.35 -0.39 11.44
C HIS A 170 13.73 -0.50 12.09
N THR A 171 14.77 -0.68 11.26
CA THR A 171 16.15 -0.81 11.75
C THR A 171 16.56 0.41 12.58
N ILE A 172 16.33 1.63 12.08
CA ILE A 172 16.65 2.84 12.85
C ILE A 172 15.84 2.93 14.15
N ASP A 173 14.55 2.64 14.12
CA ASP A 173 13.69 2.69 15.30
C ASP A 173 14.19 1.76 16.43
N MET A 174 14.61 0.54 16.06
CA MET A 174 15.17 -0.43 17.00
C MET A 174 16.56 -0.06 17.50
N LEU A 175 17.41 0.49 16.62
CA LEU A 175 18.77 0.84 17.00
C LEU A 175 18.82 2.08 17.86
N PHE A 176 17.95 3.06 17.64
CA PHE A 176 18.00 4.36 18.31
C PHE A 176 17.89 4.18 19.84
N ASN A 177 18.80 4.82 20.58
CA ASN A 177 18.79 4.90 22.03
C ASN A 177 18.72 6.37 22.48
N GLY A 178 17.55 6.79 22.92
CA GLY A 178 17.30 8.11 23.51
C GLY A 178 17.43 8.17 25.03
N ASN A 179 17.95 7.13 25.71
CA ASN A 179 18.12 7.14 27.16
C ASN A 179 19.02 8.30 27.61
N GLY A 180 18.65 8.94 28.71
CA GLY A 180 19.35 10.10 29.25
C GLY A 180 19.23 11.38 28.42
N MET A 181 18.50 11.36 27.29
CA MET A 181 18.23 12.57 26.51
C MET A 181 16.97 13.26 27.02
N ILE A 182 17.03 14.58 27.15
CA ILE A 182 15.84 15.38 27.45
C ILE A 182 14.93 15.32 26.22
N TRP A 183 13.74 14.74 26.35
CA TRP A 183 12.72 14.75 25.30
C TRP A 183 11.94 16.05 25.34
N GLU A 184 12.07 16.84 24.28
CA GLU A 184 11.27 18.05 24.14
C GLU A 184 9.84 17.66 23.73
N GLY A 185 8.93 17.39 24.67
CA GLY A 185 7.48 17.14 24.42
C GLY A 185 7.12 15.79 23.75
N ASP A 186 5.90 15.68 23.21
CA ASP A 186 5.25 14.48 22.64
C ASP A 186 5.85 13.98 21.29
N SER A 187 7.16 14.17 21.10
CA SER A 187 7.72 14.44 19.79
C SER A 187 8.07 13.21 18.96
N THR A 188 7.77 13.29 17.67
CA THR A 188 8.37 12.47 16.61
C THR A 188 9.56 13.23 16.01
N LEU A 189 10.71 12.56 15.84
CA LEU A 189 11.86 13.11 15.13
C LEU A 189 11.74 12.82 13.63
N ASN A 190 11.82 13.87 12.82
CA ASN A 190 11.94 13.79 11.38
C ASN A 190 13.42 13.66 11.01
N VAL A 191 13.76 12.58 10.31
CA VAL A 191 15.13 12.26 9.91
C VAL A 191 15.25 12.27 8.40
N LYS A 192 16.29 12.95 7.89
CA LYS A 192 16.66 12.98 6.47
C LYS A 192 18.10 12.51 6.32
N ILE A 193 18.29 11.36 5.69
CA ILE A 193 19.60 10.75 5.43
C ILE A 193 19.95 11.02 3.97
N PHE A 194 21.08 11.68 3.77
CA PHE A 194 21.64 11.95 2.46
C PHE A 194 22.72 10.90 2.21
N PRO A 195 22.48 9.93 1.31
CA PRO A 195 23.50 8.96 0.95
C PRO A 195 24.47 9.55 -0.09
N ASN A 196 25.65 8.93 -0.19
CA ASN A 196 26.55 9.04 -1.32
C ASN A 196 26.04 8.19 -2.50
N PRO A 197 26.59 8.33 -3.72
CA PRO A 197 26.22 7.48 -4.86
C PRO A 197 26.43 5.97 -4.60
N ASP A 198 27.37 5.63 -3.71
CA ASP A 198 27.63 4.27 -3.27
C ASP A 198 26.70 3.80 -2.12
N GLY A 199 25.77 4.64 -1.66
CA GLY A 199 24.81 4.39 -0.58
C GLY A 199 25.34 4.57 0.83
N THR A 200 26.63 4.86 0.99
CA THR A 200 27.17 5.17 2.31
C THR A 200 26.59 6.49 2.82
N VAL A 201 26.50 6.65 4.14
CA VAL A 201 25.92 7.87 4.74
C VAL A 201 26.86 9.07 4.52
N ASN A 202 26.37 10.09 3.82
CA ASN A 202 27.08 11.37 3.69
C ASN A 202 26.71 12.32 4.83
N ARG A 203 25.41 12.57 5.01
CA ARG A 203 24.90 13.56 5.96
C ARG A 203 23.56 13.15 6.52
N VAL A 204 23.38 13.38 7.80
CA VAL A 204 22.08 13.24 8.48
C VAL A 204 21.58 14.62 8.87
N LYS A 205 20.27 14.85 8.71
CA LYS A 205 19.56 15.99 9.30
C LYS A 205 18.44 15.47 10.17
N VAL A 206 18.39 15.95 11.40
CA VAL A 206 17.31 15.65 12.34
C VAL A 206 16.57 16.95 12.63
N SER A 207 15.26 16.87 12.57
CA SER A 207 14.37 17.96 12.93
C SER A 207 13.15 17.43 13.65
N ARG A 208 12.37 18.35 14.21
CA ARG A 208 11.06 18.06 14.78
C ARG A 208 10.07 19.02 14.16
N GLU A 209 8.86 18.54 13.92
CA GLU A 209 7.76 19.42 13.55
C GLU A 209 7.40 20.32 14.74
N LEU A 210 7.41 21.64 14.54
CA LEU A 210 6.80 22.54 15.50
C LEU A 210 5.30 22.44 15.30
N GLU A 211 4.56 22.19 16.39
CA GLU A 211 3.11 22.28 16.36
C GLU A 211 2.71 23.57 15.66
N SER A 212 1.97 23.42 14.56
CA SER A 212 1.46 24.57 13.86
C SER A 212 0.48 25.28 14.81
N GLN A 213 0.86 26.42 15.38
CA GLN A 213 -0.10 27.37 15.96
C GLN A 213 -1.02 28.00 14.88
N LYS A 214 -1.11 27.40 13.69
CA LYS A 214 -2.00 27.82 12.61
C LYS A 214 -2.60 26.61 11.93
N LYS A 215 -3.62 26.01 12.57
CA LYS A 215 -4.81 25.53 11.83
C LYS A 215 -5.17 26.64 10.85
N SER A 216 -4.79 26.47 9.58
CA SER A 216 -4.69 27.61 8.69
C SER A 216 -6.09 28.15 8.38
N LYS A 217 -6.43 29.33 8.90
CA LYS A 217 -7.24 30.31 8.17
C LYS A 217 -6.41 30.82 6.99
N ARG A 218 -6.01 29.95 6.06
CA ARG A 218 -5.56 30.40 4.73
C ARG A 218 -6.80 30.44 3.84
N ARG A 219 -7.31 31.66 3.65
CA ARG A 219 -8.38 32.00 2.70
C ARG A 219 -8.06 31.31 1.36
N LYS A 220 -8.89 30.34 0.93
CA LYS A 220 -8.80 29.75 -0.41
C LYS A 220 -8.74 30.92 -1.41
N LEU A 221 -7.66 31.00 -2.18
CA LEU A 221 -7.62 31.90 -3.32
C LEU A 221 -8.76 31.50 -4.25
N THR A 222 -9.62 32.43 -4.60
CA THR A 222 -10.66 32.19 -5.61
C THR A 222 -10.02 31.90 -6.96
N ASP A 223 -10.72 31.18 -7.84
CA ASP A 223 -10.22 30.85 -9.19
C ASP A 223 -9.75 32.08 -9.96
N VAL A 224 -10.40 33.23 -9.74
CA VAL A 224 -10.01 34.52 -10.31
C VAL A 224 -8.62 34.93 -9.82
N GLN A 225 -8.36 34.88 -8.51
CA GLN A 225 -7.05 35.23 -7.94
C GLN A 225 -5.94 34.25 -8.36
N LEU A 226 -6.28 32.98 -8.57
CA LEU A 226 -5.34 31.98 -9.10
C LEU A 226 -4.97 32.28 -10.56
N ARG A 227 -5.99 32.57 -11.39
CA ARG A 227 -5.83 32.94 -12.81
C ARG A 227 -5.01 34.23 -12.96
N ASP A 228 -5.27 35.22 -12.12
CA ASP A 228 -4.59 36.51 -12.15
C ASP A 228 -3.10 36.38 -11.76
N LYS A 229 -2.80 35.51 -10.79
CA LYS A 229 -1.44 35.20 -10.38
C LYS A 229 -0.67 34.43 -11.47
N ILE A 230 -1.32 33.47 -12.13
CA ILE A 230 -0.75 32.73 -13.27
C ILE A 230 -0.48 33.69 -14.45
N ASN A 231 -1.40 34.60 -14.75
CA ASN A 231 -1.22 35.59 -15.82
C ASN A 231 -0.08 36.59 -15.52
N ARG A 232 0.09 37.03 -14.27
CA ARG A 232 1.23 37.86 -13.85
C ARG A 232 2.57 37.13 -13.96
N LEU A 233 2.59 35.83 -13.66
CA LEU A 233 3.78 34.99 -13.79
C LEU A 233 4.13 34.71 -15.25
N ARG A 234 3.14 34.53 -16.14
CA ARG A 234 3.33 34.39 -17.60
C ARG A 234 3.86 35.66 -18.26
N LYS A 235 3.59 36.87 -17.71
CA LYS A 235 4.13 38.15 -18.21
C LYS A 235 5.59 38.41 -17.84
N ARG A 236 6.14 37.74 -16.82
CA ARG A 236 7.58 37.82 -16.51
C ARG A 236 8.31 36.83 -17.40
N ARG A 237 9.24 37.33 -18.20
CA ARG A 237 9.98 36.69 -19.31
C ARG A 237 10.85 35.46 -18.95
N ASP A 238 10.61 34.83 -17.79
CA ASP A 238 11.32 33.64 -17.26
C ASP A 238 10.29 32.59 -16.81
N SER A 239 9.53 32.01 -17.75
CA SER A 239 8.48 31.02 -17.48
C SER A 239 9.01 29.79 -16.74
N GLU A 240 10.27 29.38 -16.99
CA GLU A 240 10.95 28.29 -16.28
C GLU A 240 11.07 28.52 -14.76
N LYS A 241 11.47 29.72 -14.32
CA LYS A 241 11.57 30.03 -12.88
C LYS A 241 10.21 30.14 -12.22
N ALA A 242 9.20 30.61 -12.95
CA ALA A 242 7.84 30.77 -12.46
C ALA A 242 7.13 29.42 -12.25
N GLU A 243 7.25 28.50 -13.21
CA GLU A 243 6.72 27.14 -13.09
C GLU A 243 7.47 26.32 -12.03
N SER A 244 8.80 26.42 -11.96
CA SER A 244 9.58 25.76 -10.90
C SER A 244 9.17 26.22 -9.49
N ARG A 245 8.87 27.51 -9.31
CA ARG A 245 8.34 28.05 -8.05
C ARG A 245 6.89 27.66 -7.80
N PHE A 246 6.07 27.57 -8.85
CA PHE A 246 4.68 27.11 -8.74
C PHE A 246 4.64 25.65 -8.28
N TRP A 247 5.36 24.74 -8.95
CA TRP A 247 5.43 23.34 -8.55
C TRP A 247 6.00 23.14 -7.14
N ARG A 248 7.05 23.88 -6.75
CA ARG A 248 7.55 23.88 -5.36
C ARG A 248 6.51 24.32 -4.33
N LYS A 249 5.57 25.18 -4.71
CA LYS A 249 4.58 25.77 -3.81
C LYS A 249 3.23 25.03 -3.82
N THR A 250 2.91 24.33 -4.91
CA THR A 250 1.69 23.53 -5.08
C THR A 250 1.87 22.12 -4.50
N TYR A 251 3.08 21.55 -4.55
CA TYR A 251 3.40 20.26 -3.89
C TYR A 251 4.06 20.40 -2.52
N SER A 252 4.34 21.62 -2.05
CA SER A 252 4.63 21.89 -0.63
C SER A 252 3.32 22.00 0.14
N PHE A 253 2.65 20.87 0.33
CA PHE A 253 1.50 20.76 1.24
C PHE A 253 1.93 20.76 2.73
N TRP A 254 3.25 20.82 2.98
CA TRP A 254 3.88 20.60 4.28
C TRP A 254 5.04 21.59 4.51
N ASP A 255 4.80 22.89 4.35
CA ASP A 255 5.75 23.93 4.79
C ASP A 255 5.65 24.09 6.33
N ASN A 256 5.73 22.97 7.04
CA ASN A 256 5.72 22.91 8.48
C ASN A 256 7.01 23.56 8.98
N LYS A 257 6.89 24.44 9.96
CA LYS A 257 8.09 24.99 10.61
C LYS A 257 8.78 23.85 11.34
N GLU A 258 9.90 23.41 10.81
CA GLU A 258 10.75 22.40 11.46
C GLU A 258 11.75 23.09 12.39
N LYS A 259 11.84 22.67 13.66
CA LYS A 259 13.00 22.98 14.51
C LYS A 259 14.11 22.01 14.13
N ARG A 260 15.23 22.53 13.61
CA ARG A 260 16.38 21.70 13.21
C ARG A 260 17.36 21.57 14.37
N PHE A 261 17.84 20.35 14.58
CA PHE A 261 18.87 20.08 15.56
C PHE A 261 20.26 20.19 14.91
N GLY A 262 21.20 20.79 15.63
CA GLY A 262 22.59 20.94 15.18
C GLY A 262 23.31 19.59 15.09
N ARG A 263 24.48 19.56 14.46
CA ARG A 263 25.30 18.33 14.31
C ARG A 263 25.74 17.73 15.64
N HIS A 264 25.98 18.57 16.64
CA HIS A 264 26.40 18.16 17.99
C HIS A 264 25.22 17.95 18.94
N HIS A 265 23.98 18.04 18.46
CA HIS A 265 22.82 17.74 19.28
C HIS A 265 22.75 16.23 19.55
N PRO A 266 22.42 15.76 20.77
CA PRO A 266 22.36 14.34 21.10
C PRO A 266 21.55 13.51 20.11
N TYR A 267 20.34 13.97 19.74
CA TYR A 267 19.52 13.30 18.71
C TYR A 267 20.25 13.13 17.38
N THR A 268 20.93 14.18 16.90
CA THR A 268 21.62 14.14 15.61
C THR A 268 22.81 13.18 15.66
N GLN A 269 23.55 13.18 16.76
CA GLN A 269 24.69 12.27 16.95
C GLN A 269 24.22 10.81 16.99
N GLU A 270 23.18 10.52 17.76
CA GLU A 270 22.64 9.18 17.92
C GLU A 270 22.04 8.63 16.63
N VAL A 271 21.21 9.41 15.93
CA VAL A 271 20.68 9.01 14.62
C VAL A 271 21.81 8.82 13.61
N THR A 272 22.85 9.66 13.65
CA THR A 272 24.03 9.50 12.77
C THR A 272 24.78 8.21 13.09
N ALA A 273 24.94 7.85 14.35
CA ALA A 273 25.56 6.61 14.76
C ALA A 273 24.76 5.40 14.26
N CYS A 274 23.44 5.40 14.45
CA CYS A 274 22.55 4.34 13.96
C CYS A 274 22.59 4.24 12.43
N ALA A 275 22.56 5.38 11.73
CA ALA A 275 22.57 5.41 10.27
C ALA A 275 23.85 4.82 9.66
N LYS A 276 24.99 5.01 10.33
CA LYS A 276 26.30 4.49 9.91
C LYS A 276 26.46 2.98 10.08
N LEU A 277 25.59 2.31 10.85
CA LEU A 277 25.59 0.86 10.97
C LEU A 277 25.02 0.18 9.72
N MET A 278 24.17 0.88 8.97
CA MET A 278 23.73 0.47 7.65
C MET A 278 24.79 0.90 6.62
N GLU A 279 25.36 -0.10 5.96
CA GLU A 279 26.45 0.11 4.99
C GLU A 279 25.94 0.55 3.62
N ASP A 280 24.62 0.43 3.39
CA ASP A 280 23.98 0.63 2.10
C ASP A 280 22.58 1.19 2.28
N TRP A 281 22.35 2.39 1.76
CA TRP A 281 21.08 3.10 1.74
C TRP A 281 20.54 3.23 0.32
N ASP A 282 19.20 3.31 0.21
CA ASP A 282 18.53 3.60 -1.04
C ASP A 282 19.06 4.91 -1.66
N VAL A 283 19.47 4.85 -2.93
CA VAL A 283 19.95 6.02 -3.67
C VAL A 283 18.98 6.34 -4.79
N LEU A 284 18.12 7.33 -4.55
CA LEU A 284 17.25 7.91 -5.56
C LEU A 284 17.89 9.17 -6.13
N THR A 285 18.26 9.16 -7.41
CA THR A 285 18.76 10.34 -8.12
C THR A 285 17.66 10.88 -9.02
N LEU A 286 17.19 12.09 -8.73
CA LEU A 286 16.22 12.81 -9.56
C LEU A 286 16.82 14.11 -10.08
N ASP A 287 16.66 14.37 -11.38
CA ASP A 287 17.16 15.61 -12.02
C ASP A 287 18.66 15.86 -11.71
N GLY A 288 19.46 14.79 -11.68
CA GLY A 288 20.90 14.82 -11.36
C GLY A 288 21.24 15.07 -9.89
N LYS A 289 20.27 14.93 -8.97
CA LYS A 289 20.45 15.15 -7.53
C LYS A 289 19.97 13.96 -6.72
N ILE A 290 20.83 13.49 -5.82
CA ILE A 290 20.47 12.49 -4.82
C ILE A 290 19.43 13.08 -3.87
N GLN A 291 18.30 12.40 -3.76
CA GLN A 291 17.23 12.71 -2.82
C GLN A 291 17.54 12.09 -1.46
N PRO A 292 17.16 12.76 -0.35
CA PRO A 292 17.32 12.17 0.97
C PRO A 292 16.31 11.05 1.21
N VAL A 293 16.73 9.99 1.88
CA VAL A 293 15.85 9.02 2.52
C VAL A 293 15.20 9.70 3.73
N GLN A 294 13.87 9.60 3.84
CA GLN A 294 13.09 10.24 4.90
C GLN A 294 12.48 9.18 5.81
N LEU A 295 12.63 9.35 7.13
CA LEU A 295 12.04 8.47 8.14
C LEU A 295 11.67 9.25 9.40
N GLU A 296 10.82 8.64 10.22
CA GLU A 296 10.35 9.18 11.50
C GLU A 296 10.83 8.26 12.64
N ILE A 297 11.26 8.85 13.74
CA ILE A 297 11.61 8.11 14.97
C ILE A 297 10.65 8.56 16.06
N LYS A 298 10.01 7.59 16.70
CA LYS A 298 9.18 7.80 17.88
C LYS A 298 9.87 7.18 19.08
N TRP A 299 9.87 7.90 20.19
CA TRP A 299 10.55 7.48 21.40
C TRP A 299 9.66 7.68 22.61
N GLY A 300 9.86 6.86 23.64
CA GLY A 300 9.01 6.85 24.82
C GLY A 300 7.66 6.16 24.59
N GLU A 301 7.41 5.61 23.40
CA GLU A 301 6.33 4.65 23.19
C GLU A 301 6.69 3.35 23.91
N ASP A 302 5.68 2.73 24.53
CA ASP A 302 5.80 1.41 25.16
C ASP A 302 6.18 0.34 24.13
N ARG A 303 7.46 -0.06 24.15
CA ARG A 303 8.04 -1.09 23.26
C ARG A 303 7.72 -2.51 23.72
N SER A 304 6.95 -2.70 24.80
CA SER A 304 6.55 -4.02 25.28
C SER A 304 5.47 -4.68 24.42
N LYS A 305 4.66 -3.88 23.73
CA LYS A 305 3.62 -4.37 22.84
C LYS A 305 4.23 -4.87 21.53
N ARG A 306 3.62 -5.90 20.95
CA ARG A 306 3.90 -6.40 19.60
C ARG A 306 3.93 -5.22 18.64
N ILE A 307 5.12 -4.81 18.21
CA ILE A 307 5.21 -3.75 17.24
C ILE A 307 4.70 -4.32 15.93
N ASN A 308 3.59 -3.77 15.43
CA ASN A 308 2.75 -4.37 14.38
C ASN A 308 3.37 -4.28 12.97
N TRP A 309 4.68 -4.45 12.87
CA TRP A 309 5.46 -4.43 11.64
C TRP A 309 5.47 -5.79 10.92
N LEU A 310 4.97 -6.84 11.58
CA LEU A 310 4.92 -8.23 11.12
C LEU A 310 3.95 -8.50 9.96
N TYR A 311 2.99 -7.62 9.69
CA TYR A 311 2.04 -7.78 8.57
C TYR A 311 2.70 -7.88 7.18
N LEU A 312 3.95 -7.42 7.03
CA LEU A 312 4.69 -7.48 5.77
C LEU A 312 5.59 -8.73 5.65
N TRP A 313 5.77 -9.51 6.72
CA TRP A 313 6.70 -10.64 6.79
C TRP A 313 5.95 -11.96 6.81
N ARG A 314 5.59 -12.47 5.64
CA ARG A 314 4.95 -13.80 5.49
C ARG A 314 5.88 -14.97 5.84
N GLU A 315 7.18 -14.73 6.02
CA GLU A 315 8.17 -15.77 6.33
C GLU A 315 8.39 -15.87 7.85
N LYS A 316 7.59 -16.69 8.52
CA LYS A 316 7.66 -16.95 9.99
C LYS A 316 8.99 -17.56 10.46
N ASN A 317 9.84 -18.07 9.55
CA ASN A 317 11.11 -18.76 9.84
C ASN A 317 12.27 -17.83 10.25
N GLN A 318 11.97 -16.56 10.52
CA GLN A 318 12.93 -15.48 10.70
C GLN A 318 12.75 -14.76 12.06
N GLN A 319 11.99 -15.35 12.98
CA GLN A 319 11.82 -14.84 14.34
C GLN A 319 12.78 -15.53 15.32
N ASP A 320 12.84 -15.00 16.54
CA ASP A 320 13.58 -15.65 17.62
C ASP A 320 12.93 -17.00 17.97
N SER A 321 13.68 -17.86 18.64
CA SER A 321 13.18 -19.13 19.16
C SER A 321 13.26 -19.16 20.67
N LEU A 322 12.37 -19.91 21.31
CA LEU A 322 12.34 -20.08 22.75
C LEU A 322 12.12 -21.55 23.09
N ASP A 323 12.99 -22.10 23.93
CA ASP A 323 12.86 -23.45 24.45
C ASP A 323 12.20 -23.43 25.83
N MET A 324 11.14 -24.22 26.01
CA MET A 324 10.41 -24.37 27.28
C MET A 324 9.89 -25.80 27.37
N ASP A 325 10.16 -26.48 28.49
CA ASP A 325 9.71 -27.85 28.77
C ASP A 325 10.11 -28.87 27.66
N GLY A 326 11.31 -28.72 27.10
CA GLY A 326 11.82 -29.57 26.01
C GLY A 326 11.17 -29.30 24.65
N VAL A 327 10.38 -28.23 24.53
CA VAL A 327 9.71 -27.83 23.30
C VAL A 327 10.26 -26.49 22.81
N SER A 328 10.63 -26.43 21.53
CA SER A 328 11.02 -25.19 20.87
C SER A 328 9.82 -24.50 20.22
N TYR A 329 9.68 -23.21 20.51
CA TYR A 329 8.63 -22.33 20.01
C TYR A 329 9.24 -21.19 19.20
N ARG A 330 8.46 -20.64 18.26
CA ARG A 330 8.74 -19.33 17.67
C ARG A 330 8.33 -18.24 18.66
N VAL A 331 9.09 -17.16 18.76
CA VAL A 331 8.77 -16.00 19.60
C VAL A 331 8.19 -14.86 18.76
N ASP A 332 6.95 -14.51 19.04
CA ASP A 332 6.28 -13.30 18.55
C ASP A 332 6.35 -12.20 19.63
N GLY A 333 7.52 -11.59 19.69
CA GLY A 333 7.88 -10.57 20.65
C GLY A 333 9.33 -10.14 20.49
N TYR A 334 9.72 -9.10 21.24
CA TYR A 334 11.04 -8.49 21.12
C TYR A 334 11.67 -8.21 22.49
N PRO A 335 11.94 -9.22 23.34
CA PRO A 335 12.36 -8.98 24.72
C PRO A 335 13.69 -8.22 24.83
N LEU A 336 14.65 -8.49 23.94
CA LEU A 336 15.94 -7.78 23.93
C LEU A 336 15.80 -6.31 23.49
N GLN A 337 14.83 -5.97 22.64
CA GLN A 337 14.56 -4.59 22.20
C GLN A 337 14.02 -3.68 23.31
N GLN A 338 13.52 -4.24 24.42
CA GLN A 338 13.07 -3.42 25.55
C GLN A 338 14.23 -2.73 26.28
N SER A 339 15.48 -3.16 26.07
CA SER A 339 16.65 -2.47 26.62
C SER A 339 17.46 -1.79 25.52
N PRO A 340 17.23 -0.49 25.28
CA PRO A 340 18.05 0.30 24.34
C PRO A 340 19.55 0.23 24.65
N ASP A 341 19.93 0.12 25.92
CA ASP A 341 21.34 0.05 26.34
C ASP A 341 21.99 -1.26 25.91
N LEU A 342 21.29 -2.40 26.03
CA LEU A 342 21.76 -3.67 25.50
C LEU A 342 21.87 -3.64 23.97
N ILE A 343 20.89 -3.05 23.30
CA ILE A 343 20.97 -2.84 21.85
C ILE A 343 22.17 -1.96 21.49
N THR A 344 22.46 -0.89 22.24
CA THR A 344 23.65 -0.04 22.05
C THR A 344 24.94 -0.84 22.16
N ARG A 345 25.07 -1.74 23.15
CA ARG A 345 26.23 -2.63 23.28
C ARG A 345 26.38 -3.60 22.11
N LEU A 346 25.26 -4.05 21.54
CA LEU A 346 25.23 -4.99 20.42
C LEU A 346 25.64 -4.36 19.07
N ARG A 347 25.41 -3.05 18.88
CA ARG A 347 25.62 -2.33 17.60
C ARG A 347 26.91 -2.65 16.85
N PRO A 348 28.10 -2.70 17.49
CA PRO A 348 29.35 -2.99 16.77
C PRO A 348 29.34 -4.34 16.03
N HIS A 349 28.56 -5.30 16.52
CA HIS A 349 28.42 -6.65 15.95
C HIS A 349 27.29 -6.76 14.91
N LEU A 350 26.48 -5.70 14.74
CA LEU A 350 25.36 -5.66 13.80
C LEU A 350 25.68 -4.87 12.52
N LYS A 351 26.89 -4.30 12.41
CA LYS A 351 27.27 -3.53 11.22
C LYS A 351 27.14 -4.40 9.97
N GLY A 352 26.34 -3.94 9.02
CA GLY A 352 26.05 -4.70 7.80
C GLY A 352 25.22 -5.98 8.02
N ALA A 353 24.64 -6.23 9.20
CA ALA A 353 23.86 -7.45 9.46
C ALA A 353 22.38 -7.33 9.03
N PHE A 354 21.92 -6.11 8.77
CA PHE A 354 20.50 -5.83 8.49
C PHE A 354 20.12 -6.25 7.06
N THR A 355 18.99 -6.91 6.91
CA THR A 355 18.41 -7.22 5.60
C THR A 355 16.97 -6.77 5.57
N ARG A 356 16.37 -6.71 4.37
CA ARG A 356 14.93 -6.50 4.21
C ARG A 356 14.15 -7.39 5.19
N ASN A 357 14.46 -8.68 5.19
CA ASN A 357 13.80 -9.72 5.99
C ASN A 357 14.23 -9.74 7.47
N GLN A 358 15.39 -9.18 7.82
CA GLN A 358 15.94 -9.16 9.17
C GLN A 358 16.38 -7.73 9.56
N PRO A 359 15.43 -6.81 9.84
CA PRO A 359 15.76 -5.44 10.19
C PRO A 359 16.49 -5.30 11.53
N ARG A 360 16.46 -6.34 12.38
CA ARG A 360 17.15 -6.39 13.69
C ARG A 360 18.64 -6.63 13.54
N GLY A 361 19.06 -7.29 12.46
CA GLY A 361 20.45 -7.71 12.26
C GLY A 361 20.89 -8.91 13.12
N TYR A 362 20.02 -9.47 13.96
CA TYR A 362 20.32 -10.66 14.76
C TYR A 362 19.12 -11.60 14.89
N LEU A 363 19.41 -12.84 15.30
CA LEU A 363 18.47 -13.84 15.79
C LEU A 363 18.86 -14.24 17.21
N ALA A 364 17.88 -14.33 18.11
CA ALA A 364 18.09 -14.77 19.48
C ALA A 364 17.46 -16.15 19.75
N ARG A 365 18.09 -16.90 20.64
CA ARG A 365 17.47 -18.05 21.32
C ARG A 365 17.24 -17.71 22.77
N TRP A 366 16.06 -18.06 23.23
CA TRP A 366 15.61 -17.84 24.59
C TRP A 366 15.29 -19.18 25.25
N GLN A 367 15.23 -19.18 26.57
CA GLN A 367 14.78 -20.33 27.34
C GLN A 367 13.91 -19.87 28.51
N ILE A 368 12.86 -20.60 28.82
CA ILE A 368 12.16 -20.47 30.10
C ILE A 368 12.51 -21.68 30.96
N THR A 369 13.17 -21.43 32.10
CA THR A 369 13.51 -22.43 33.11
C THR A 369 13.33 -21.80 34.50
N ASP A 370 12.81 -22.57 35.45
CA ASP A 370 12.53 -22.10 36.82
C ASP A 370 11.71 -20.80 36.86
N ASP A 371 10.72 -20.70 35.96
CA ASP A 371 9.88 -19.51 35.74
C ASP A 371 10.66 -18.21 35.45
N ARG A 372 11.89 -18.34 34.94
CA ARG A 372 12.73 -17.22 34.49
C ARG A 372 12.95 -17.27 32.99
N LEU A 373 12.94 -16.11 32.34
CA LEU A 373 13.29 -15.93 30.93
C LEU A 373 14.79 -15.67 30.79
N TRP A 374 15.47 -16.49 29.99
CA TRP A 374 16.91 -16.43 29.75
C TRP A 374 17.21 -16.22 28.28
N LEU A 375 18.16 -15.34 27.97
CA LEU A 375 18.79 -15.25 26.66
C LEU A 375 19.97 -16.23 26.62
N THR A 376 19.90 -17.21 25.73
CA THR A 376 20.89 -18.30 25.66
C THR A 376 21.80 -18.23 24.44
N GLU A 377 21.36 -17.59 23.36
CA GLU A 377 22.17 -17.46 22.15
C GLU A 377 21.83 -16.17 21.39
N LEU A 378 22.85 -15.55 20.78
CA LEU A 378 22.69 -14.50 19.78
C LEU A 378 23.50 -14.82 18.54
N ARG A 379 22.90 -14.65 17.36
CA ARG A 379 23.58 -14.81 16.08
C ARG A 379 23.39 -13.61 15.19
N ASN A 380 24.41 -13.27 14.42
CA ASN A 380 24.29 -12.33 13.33
C ASN A 380 23.28 -12.87 12.30
N ALA A 381 22.25 -12.10 11.96
CA ALA A 381 21.17 -12.59 11.11
C ALA A 381 21.58 -12.83 9.65
N ARG A 382 22.68 -12.22 9.21
CA ARG A 382 23.21 -12.36 7.85
C ARG A 382 24.24 -13.49 7.74
N THR A 383 25.19 -13.57 8.68
CA THR A 383 26.28 -14.55 8.63
C THR A 383 25.99 -15.84 9.40
N GLY A 384 25.05 -15.81 10.36
CA GLY A 384 24.78 -16.92 11.28
C GLY A 384 25.85 -17.10 12.38
N GLU A 385 26.89 -16.26 12.38
CA GLU A 385 27.97 -16.29 13.37
C GLU A 385 27.44 -15.97 14.76
N LEU A 386 27.98 -16.68 15.76
CA LEU A 386 27.64 -16.47 17.15
C LEU A 386 28.17 -15.10 17.62
N ILE A 387 27.30 -14.32 18.25
CA ILE A 387 27.68 -13.09 18.96
C ILE A 387 27.81 -13.46 20.45
N PRO A 388 29.00 -13.31 21.06
CA PRO A 388 29.19 -13.66 22.46
C PRO A 388 28.25 -12.87 23.38
N LEU A 389 27.57 -13.56 24.31
CA LEU A 389 26.67 -12.91 25.27
C LEU A 389 27.39 -11.92 26.20
N ALA A 390 28.70 -12.10 26.41
CA ALA A 390 29.55 -11.16 27.14
C ALA A 390 29.60 -9.75 26.53
N VAL A 391 29.18 -9.58 25.25
CA VAL A 391 28.97 -8.26 24.63
C VAL A 391 27.83 -7.51 25.32
N LEU A 392 26.78 -8.23 25.70
CA LEU A 392 25.62 -7.67 26.39
C LEU A 392 25.87 -7.51 27.89
N ASP A 393 26.53 -8.50 28.51
CA ASP A 393 26.86 -8.48 29.93
C ASP A 393 28.35 -8.77 30.19
N PRO A 394 29.20 -7.72 30.23
CA PRO A 394 30.63 -7.87 30.46
C PRO A 394 30.90 -8.45 31.86
N GLY A 395 31.38 -9.69 31.89
CA GLY A 395 31.64 -10.43 33.13
C GLY A 395 30.84 -11.73 33.25
N ASN A 396 29.81 -11.93 32.42
CA ASN A 396 29.03 -13.16 32.43
C ASN A 396 29.72 -14.36 31.76
N ASN A 397 30.98 -14.21 31.31
CA ASN A 397 31.79 -15.26 30.66
C ASN A 397 31.12 -16.01 29.48
N GLY A 398 30.07 -15.43 28.89
CA GLY A 398 29.32 -16.05 27.80
C GLY A 398 28.18 -16.98 28.25
N GLU A 399 27.93 -17.09 29.55
CA GLU A 399 26.79 -17.82 30.11
C GLU A 399 25.45 -17.20 29.67
N PRO A 400 24.33 -17.94 29.79
CA PRO A 400 22.99 -17.40 29.61
C PRO A 400 22.76 -16.16 30.48
N ILE A 401 22.02 -15.19 29.94
CA ILE A 401 21.71 -13.93 30.64
C ILE A 401 20.23 -13.95 31.03
N GLU A 402 19.93 -13.78 32.32
CA GLU A 402 18.55 -13.59 32.77
C GLU A 402 17.99 -12.27 32.20
N ALA A 403 16.81 -12.32 31.60
CA ALA A 403 16.13 -11.18 31.01
C ALA A 403 15.52 -10.23 32.06
N SER A 404 16.26 -9.90 33.11
CA SER A 404 15.81 -9.09 34.25
C SER A 404 15.35 -7.67 33.87
N TRP A 405 15.79 -7.19 32.70
CA TRP A 405 15.33 -5.90 32.13
C TRP A 405 13.92 -5.96 31.52
N TYR A 406 13.39 -7.15 31.23
CA TYR A 406 12.14 -7.30 30.48
C TYR A 406 10.93 -7.34 31.41
N THR A 407 9.96 -6.47 31.14
CA THR A 407 8.62 -6.51 31.75
C THR A 407 7.57 -6.30 30.67
N GLY A 408 6.57 -7.18 30.61
CA GLY A 408 5.51 -7.10 29.62
C GLY A 408 4.98 -8.46 29.20
N THR A 409 4.39 -8.49 28.00
CA THR A 409 3.78 -9.70 27.44
C THR A 409 4.36 -10.03 26.08
N PHE A 410 4.66 -11.31 25.84
CA PHE A 410 4.98 -11.80 24.51
C PHE A 410 4.25 -13.12 24.22
N GLU A 411 4.12 -13.43 22.94
CA GLU A 411 3.48 -14.66 22.48
C GLU A 411 4.55 -15.60 21.94
N ILE A 412 4.43 -16.88 22.24
CA ILE A 412 5.21 -17.95 21.62
C ILE A 412 4.25 -18.90 20.93
N ALA A 413 4.65 -19.46 19.80
CA ALA A 413 3.76 -20.28 18.99
C ALA A 413 4.49 -21.46 18.35
N LYS A 414 3.74 -22.55 18.14
CA LYS A 414 4.22 -23.79 17.55
C LYS A 414 3.12 -24.47 16.74
N GLY A 415 3.54 -25.12 15.67
CA GLY A 415 2.71 -25.99 14.84
C GLY A 415 2.25 -25.31 13.55
N GLU A 416 1.19 -25.84 12.96
CA GLU A 416 0.72 -25.38 11.66
C GLU A 416 -0.09 -24.09 11.77
N VAL A 417 0.00 -23.28 10.73
CA VAL A 417 -0.85 -22.10 10.58
C VAL A 417 -2.24 -22.57 10.20
N LEU A 418 -3.27 -22.04 10.86
CA LEU A 418 -4.64 -22.52 10.66
C LEU A 418 -5.21 -22.22 9.28
N GLY A 419 -4.71 -21.21 8.57
CA GLY A 419 -5.16 -20.89 7.23
C GLY A 419 -4.23 -19.93 6.50
N GLN A 420 -4.66 -19.40 5.35
CA GLN A 420 -3.81 -18.49 4.55
C GLN A 420 -4.00 -17.00 4.89
N TYR A 421 -4.93 -16.67 5.81
CA TYR A 421 -5.60 -15.38 5.82
C TYR A 421 -5.95 -14.87 7.19
N TYR A 422 -5.83 -13.57 7.45
CA TYR A 422 -6.07 -13.01 8.77
C TYR A 422 -7.51 -13.29 9.27
N PRO A 423 -7.70 -13.75 10.54
CA PRO A 423 -6.66 -14.02 11.54
C PRO A 423 -5.99 -15.39 11.43
N LEU A 424 -6.56 -16.34 10.65
CA LEU A 424 -6.07 -17.72 10.50
C LEU A 424 -4.63 -17.84 10.00
N GLY A 425 -4.20 -16.94 9.11
CA GLY A 425 -2.83 -16.85 8.57
C GLY A 425 -1.78 -16.45 9.60
N ASP A 426 -2.24 -15.85 10.69
CA ASP A 426 -1.39 -15.42 11.80
C ASP A 426 -1.57 -16.30 13.03
N THR A 427 -2.54 -17.21 13.02
CA THR A 427 -2.87 -18.08 14.15
C THR A 427 -2.27 -19.46 13.96
N GLU A 428 -1.62 -19.99 14.99
CA GLU A 428 -1.07 -21.34 14.98
C GLU A 428 -1.81 -22.29 15.91
N THR A 429 -1.67 -23.59 15.66
CA THR A 429 -2.35 -24.63 16.45
C THR A 429 -2.06 -24.53 17.94
N LEU A 430 -0.86 -24.10 18.33
CA LEU A 430 -0.48 -23.86 19.72
C LEU A 430 0.11 -22.46 19.87
N GLU A 431 -0.50 -21.65 20.72
CA GLU A 431 -0.02 -20.33 21.12
C GLU A 431 0.03 -20.25 22.64
N VAL A 432 1.08 -19.67 23.19
CA VAL A 432 1.21 -19.39 24.62
C VAL A 432 1.50 -17.92 24.80
N ILE A 433 0.68 -17.23 25.58
CA ILE A 433 0.93 -15.85 26.00
C ILE A 433 1.64 -15.89 27.35
N CYS A 434 2.84 -15.34 27.39
CA CYS A 434 3.66 -15.21 28.59
C CYS A 434 3.57 -13.78 29.13
N GLU A 435 3.21 -13.64 30.41
CA GLU A 435 3.30 -12.39 31.18
C GLU A 435 4.56 -12.47 32.03
N VAL A 436 5.42 -11.44 31.95
CA VAL A 436 6.74 -11.42 32.60
C VAL A 436 6.96 -10.11 33.34
N GLU A 437 7.47 -10.23 34.56
CA GLU A 437 7.88 -9.11 35.41
C GLU A 437 9.37 -9.25 35.74
N GLN A 438 10.19 -8.33 35.25
CA GLN A 438 11.65 -8.32 35.46
C GLN A 438 12.31 -9.69 35.22
N GLY A 439 11.99 -10.32 34.09
CA GLY A 439 12.49 -11.64 33.71
C GLY A 439 11.76 -12.83 34.36
N HIS A 440 10.92 -12.63 35.38
CA HIS A 440 10.11 -13.67 36.01
C HIS A 440 8.78 -13.86 35.29
N VAL A 441 8.51 -15.07 34.81
CA VAL A 441 7.26 -15.44 34.14
C VAL A 441 6.17 -15.63 35.19
N THR A 442 5.31 -14.63 35.36
CA THR A 442 4.24 -14.63 36.38
C THR A 442 3.01 -15.41 35.92
N ARG A 443 2.77 -15.49 34.61
CA ARG A 443 1.62 -16.20 34.05
C ARG A 443 1.88 -16.72 32.64
N LYS A 444 1.35 -17.91 32.36
CA LYS A 444 1.32 -18.53 31.03
C LYS A 444 -0.13 -18.84 30.69
N THR A 445 -0.63 -18.36 29.54
CA THR A 445 -1.96 -18.70 29.03
C THR A 445 -1.81 -19.48 27.74
N ILE A 446 -2.22 -20.76 27.75
CA ILE A 446 -2.07 -21.68 26.63
C ILE A 446 -3.37 -21.70 25.81
N TYR A 447 -3.23 -21.58 24.49
CA TYR A 447 -4.32 -21.67 23.52
C TYR A 447 -4.02 -22.79 22.52
N ASN A 448 -4.92 -23.78 22.52
CA ASN A 448 -4.96 -24.81 21.49
C ASN A 448 -5.99 -24.37 20.45
N ASN A 449 -5.50 -23.75 19.38
CA ASN A 449 -6.34 -23.23 18.32
C ASN A 449 -6.58 -24.34 17.28
N TYR A 450 -7.78 -24.36 16.71
CA TYR A 450 -8.12 -25.33 15.67
C TYR A 450 -9.19 -24.78 14.73
N ILE A 451 -9.20 -25.33 13.51
CA ILE A 451 -10.35 -25.26 12.62
C ILE A 451 -10.95 -26.66 12.60
N ARG A 452 -12.23 -26.77 12.96
CA ARG A 452 -13.01 -27.94 12.57
C ARG A 452 -13.73 -27.59 11.27
N PRO A 453 -13.39 -28.24 10.15
CA PRO A 453 -14.01 -27.94 8.87
C PRO A 453 -15.51 -28.17 8.92
N GLU A 454 -16.24 -27.57 7.98
CA GLU A 454 -17.64 -27.89 7.76
C GLU A 454 -17.78 -29.38 7.38
N GLU A 455 -18.33 -30.18 8.29
CA GLU A 455 -18.54 -31.62 8.06
C GLU A 455 -19.71 -31.89 7.08
N ASP A 456 -20.59 -30.91 6.88
CA ASP A 456 -21.83 -31.07 6.10
C ASP A 456 -21.88 -30.13 4.89
N THR A 457 -20.93 -30.35 3.97
CA THR A 457 -20.90 -29.68 2.65
C THR A 457 -22.24 -29.85 1.90
N VAL A 458 -23.00 -30.92 2.20
CA VAL A 458 -24.31 -31.19 1.62
C VAL A 458 -25.34 -30.15 2.08
N ALA A 459 -25.42 -29.83 3.38
CA ALA A 459 -26.30 -28.79 3.89
C ALA A 459 -25.94 -27.39 3.39
N PHE A 460 -24.64 -27.08 3.24
CA PHE A 460 -24.19 -25.84 2.61
C PHE A 460 -24.65 -25.74 1.15
N ASN A 461 -24.51 -26.84 0.41
CA ASN A 461 -24.98 -26.91 -0.97
C ASN A 461 -26.50 -26.73 -1.05
N TYR A 462 -27.27 -27.30 -0.13
CA TYR A 462 -28.72 -27.05 -0.03
C TYR A 462 -29.03 -25.58 0.25
N PHE A 463 -28.31 -24.92 1.16
CA PHE A 463 -28.44 -23.48 1.41
C PHE A 463 -28.22 -22.66 0.13
N ILE A 464 -27.15 -22.93 -0.62
CA ILE A 464 -26.87 -22.24 -1.88
C ILE A 464 -27.94 -22.55 -2.93
N GLN A 465 -28.38 -23.80 -3.03
CA GLN A 465 -29.44 -24.22 -3.97
C GLN A 465 -30.77 -23.55 -3.66
N GLU A 466 -31.19 -23.52 -2.40
CA GLU A 466 -32.45 -22.91 -1.95
C GLU A 466 -32.50 -21.41 -2.28
N ILE A 467 -31.39 -20.68 -2.05
CA ILE A 467 -31.35 -19.27 -2.40
C ILE A 467 -31.34 -19.09 -3.91
N ARG A 468 -30.62 -19.92 -4.67
CA ARG A 468 -30.54 -19.80 -6.14
C ARG A 468 -31.78 -20.28 -6.88
N SER A 469 -32.60 -21.13 -6.27
CA SER A 469 -33.82 -21.67 -6.88
C SER A 469 -34.97 -20.66 -6.88
N HIS A 470 -34.91 -19.64 -6.01
CA HIS A 470 -35.88 -18.54 -5.99
C HIS A 470 -35.93 -17.81 -7.33
N ASP A 471 -37.12 -17.36 -7.72
CA ASP A 471 -37.35 -16.73 -9.03
C ASP A 471 -36.86 -15.27 -9.05
N TRP A 472 -35.54 -15.09 -9.03
CA TRP A 472 -34.88 -13.77 -9.05
C TRP A 472 -35.10 -12.99 -10.35
N ASP A 473 -35.58 -13.63 -11.41
CA ASP A 473 -35.90 -12.98 -12.68
C ASP A 473 -37.26 -12.28 -12.67
N SER A 474 -38.12 -12.61 -11.70
CA SER A 474 -39.38 -11.91 -11.47
C SER A 474 -39.21 -10.49 -10.94
N TYR A 475 -38.03 -10.12 -10.42
CA TYR A 475 -37.72 -8.80 -9.87
C TYR A 475 -37.12 -7.88 -10.96
N PRO A 476 -37.85 -6.88 -11.46
CA PRO A 476 -37.38 -6.02 -12.54
C PRO A 476 -36.11 -5.25 -12.19
N GLU A 477 -35.93 -4.90 -10.91
CA GLU A 477 -34.75 -4.23 -10.39
C GLU A 477 -33.48 -5.09 -10.36
N LEU A 478 -33.59 -6.40 -10.62
CA LEU A 478 -32.47 -7.32 -10.77
C LEU A 478 -32.21 -7.70 -12.23
N LYS A 479 -32.93 -7.09 -13.18
CA LYS A 479 -32.70 -7.29 -14.61
C LYS A 479 -31.30 -6.79 -14.99
N ASP A 480 -30.51 -7.65 -15.64
CA ASP A 480 -29.14 -7.36 -16.08
C ASP A 480 -28.20 -6.92 -14.93
N ARG A 481 -28.42 -7.45 -13.72
CA ARG A 481 -27.63 -7.17 -12.51
C ARG A 481 -27.17 -8.45 -11.82
N THR A 482 -26.05 -8.36 -11.11
CA THR A 482 -25.58 -9.42 -10.21
C THR A 482 -26.13 -9.19 -8.81
N LEU A 483 -26.44 -10.30 -8.13
CA LEU A 483 -26.84 -10.32 -6.73
C LEU A 483 -25.85 -11.18 -5.96
N HIS A 484 -25.13 -10.56 -5.02
CA HIS A 484 -24.23 -11.25 -4.08
C HIS A 484 -24.80 -11.11 -2.68
N GLY A 485 -24.45 -12.05 -1.82
CA GLY A 485 -24.76 -11.98 -0.41
C GLY A 485 -23.52 -12.22 0.44
N LYS A 486 -23.55 -11.65 1.63
CA LYS A 486 -22.74 -12.12 2.74
C LYS A 486 -23.59 -12.37 3.97
N LEU A 487 -23.22 -13.36 4.76
CA LEU A 487 -23.83 -13.63 6.06
C LEU A 487 -22.78 -13.92 7.11
N MET A 488 -23.14 -13.62 8.36
CA MET A 488 -22.36 -13.98 9.55
C MET A 488 -23.06 -15.12 10.29
N ALA A 489 -22.37 -16.24 10.50
CA ALA A 489 -22.79 -17.31 11.40
C ALA A 489 -22.01 -17.24 12.71
N TYR A 490 -22.68 -17.49 13.84
CA TYR A 490 -22.07 -17.55 15.17
C TYR A 490 -22.17 -18.97 15.71
N PRO A 491 -21.25 -19.86 15.33
CA PRO A 491 -21.27 -21.24 15.79
C PRO A 491 -20.79 -21.39 17.22
N ARG A 492 -21.26 -22.44 17.88
CA ARG A 492 -20.67 -22.99 19.11
C ARG A 492 -19.51 -23.92 18.76
N THR A 493 -18.83 -24.44 19.78
CA THR A 493 -17.74 -25.41 19.61
C THR A 493 -18.18 -26.72 18.93
N ASP A 494 -19.46 -27.11 19.02
CA ASP A 494 -20.03 -28.28 18.33
C ASP A 494 -20.53 -27.97 16.90
N GLY A 495 -20.39 -26.72 16.44
CA GLY A 495 -20.72 -26.29 15.07
C GLY A 495 -22.18 -25.88 14.91
N VAL A 496 -23.02 -26.12 15.91
CA VAL A 496 -24.40 -25.63 15.92
C VAL A 496 -24.37 -24.11 16.02
N ALA A 497 -25.06 -23.42 15.12
CA ALA A 497 -25.17 -21.96 15.18
C ALA A 497 -26.06 -21.52 16.35
N ASP A 498 -25.52 -20.67 17.23
CA ASP A 498 -26.32 -19.90 18.19
C ASP A 498 -27.24 -18.93 17.45
N SER A 499 -26.71 -18.31 16.39
CA SER A 499 -27.48 -17.42 15.52
C SER A 499 -26.86 -17.24 14.13
N VAL A 500 -27.70 -16.90 13.16
CA VAL A 500 -27.29 -16.28 11.90
C VAL A 500 -27.51 -14.78 12.07
N GLY A 501 -26.42 -14.02 12.15
CA GLY A 501 -26.45 -12.61 12.48
C GLY A 501 -26.76 -11.72 11.28
N ARG A 502 -25.81 -10.84 10.94
CA ARG A 502 -25.99 -9.88 9.85
C ARG A 502 -25.98 -10.60 8.51
N VAL A 503 -27.00 -10.33 7.71
CA VAL A 503 -27.06 -10.70 6.29
C VAL A 503 -27.06 -9.39 5.51
N GLU A 504 -26.24 -9.29 4.49
CA GLU A 504 -26.21 -8.15 3.58
C GLU A 504 -26.24 -8.66 2.15
N LEU A 505 -27.09 -8.08 1.33
CA LEU A 505 -27.13 -8.38 -0.10
C LEU A 505 -26.67 -7.18 -0.91
N TYR A 506 -25.94 -7.44 -1.98
CA TYR A 506 -25.38 -6.44 -2.87
C TYR A 506 -25.94 -6.66 -4.26
N VAL A 507 -26.67 -5.67 -4.76
CA VAL A 507 -27.09 -5.60 -6.15
C VAL A 507 -26.08 -4.76 -6.90
N ASN A 508 -25.32 -5.38 -7.80
CA ASN A 508 -24.34 -4.70 -8.64
C ASN A 508 -24.76 -4.77 -10.10
N GLY A 509 -24.44 -3.75 -10.88
CA GLY A 509 -24.66 -3.78 -12.33
C GLY A 509 -24.11 -2.55 -13.04
N GLY A 510 -24.22 -2.56 -14.37
CA GLY A 510 -23.77 -1.46 -15.23
C GLY A 510 -22.26 -1.44 -15.47
N LYS A 511 -21.85 -0.71 -16.51
CA LYS A 511 -20.44 -0.56 -16.93
C LYS A 511 -20.06 0.92 -16.90
N GLY A 512 -18.83 1.24 -16.55
CA GLY A 512 -18.34 2.63 -16.55
C GLY A 512 -19.00 3.51 -15.49
N GLU A 513 -19.50 4.68 -15.89
CA GLU A 513 -20.15 5.67 -15.00
C GLU A 513 -21.57 5.27 -14.56
N GLU A 514 -22.17 4.26 -15.19
CA GLU A 514 -23.49 3.71 -14.83
C GLU A 514 -23.40 2.56 -13.81
N ARG A 515 -22.29 2.48 -13.06
CA ARG A 515 -22.13 1.49 -11.99
C ARG A 515 -23.23 1.66 -10.94
N TYR A 516 -24.11 0.69 -10.90
CA TYR A 516 -25.15 0.56 -9.89
C TYR A 516 -24.62 -0.30 -8.74
N HIS A 517 -24.68 0.22 -7.52
CA HIS A 517 -24.45 -0.53 -6.29
C HIS A 517 -25.54 -0.20 -5.29
N ARG A 518 -26.26 -1.22 -4.83
CA ARG A 518 -27.22 -1.10 -3.72
C ARG A 518 -26.94 -2.20 -2.71
N THR A 519 -26.85 -1.81 -1.45
CA THR A 519 -26.79 -2.74 -0.33
C THR A 519 -28.18 -2.85 0.31
N VAL A 520 -28.65 -4.07 0.50
CA VAL A 520 -29.88 -4.41 1.23
C VAL A 520 -29.47 -5.00 2.57
N THR A 521 -29.88 -4.34 3.64
CA THR A 521 -29.54 -4.75 5.02
C THR A 521 -30.74 -4.79 5.95
N ASP A 522 -31.93 -4.40 5.47
CA ASP A 522 -33.15 -4.40 6.29
C ASP A 522 -33.51 -5.86 6.64
N PRO A 523 -33.54 -6.23 7.93
CA PRO A 523 -33.92 -7.57 8.37
C PRO A 523 -35.29 -8.05 7.91
N ALA A 524 -36.21 -7.12 7.61
CA ALA A 524 -37.56 -7.41 7.15
C ALA A 524 -37.67 -7.53 5.62
N ASP A 525 -36.60 -7.20 4.88
CA ASP A 525 -36.60 -7.34 3.42
C ASP A 525 -36.81 -8.82 3.04
N PRO A 526 -37.75 -9.15 2.12
CA PRO A 526 -38.05 -10.52 1.75
C PRO A 526 -36.82 -11.32 1.29
N TRP A 527 -35.84 -10.68 0.64
CA TRP A 527 -34.62 -11.34 0.19
C TRP A 527 -33.73 -11.73 1.37
N ILE A 528 -33.64 -10.87 2.39
CA ILE A 528 -32.91 -11.15 3.63
C ILE A 528 -33.60 -12.26 4.42
N VAL A 529 -34.94 -12.26 4.50
CA VAL A 529 -35.73 -13.29 5.18
C VAL A 529 -35.52 -14.67 4.52
N LEU A 530 -35.53 -14.74 3.18
CA LEU A 530 -35.25 -15.96 2.43
C LEU A 530 -33.87 -16.53 2.76
N VAL A 531 -32.83 -15.70 2.69
CA VAL A 531 -31.45 -16.12 2.97
C VAL A 531 -31.29 -16.59 4.42
N ARG A 532 -31.90 -15.87 5.38
CA ARG A 532 -31.87 -16.28 6.80
C ARG A 532 -32.57 -17.61 7.02
N ARG A 533 -33.70 -17.85 6.34
CA ARG A 533 -34.41 -19.13 6.42
C ARG A 533 -33.57 -20.26 5.86
N ALA A 534 -32.96 -20.07 4.70
CA ALA A 534 -32.08 -21.08 4.08
C ALA A 534 -30.88 -21.39 4.98
N ALA A 535 -30.27 -20.37 5.58
CA ALA A 535 -29.09 -20.54 6.43
C ALA A 535 -29.38 -21.35 7.72
N ARG A 536 -30.63 -21.36 8.20
CA ARG A 536 -31.03 -22.16 9.38
C ARG A 536 -31.04 -23.66 9.14
N VAL A 537 -31.01 -24.11 7.88
CA VAL A 537 -30.98 -25.53 7.52
C VAL A 537 -29.60 -26.14 7.73
N ILE A 538 -28.54 -25.31 7.79
CA ILE A 538 -27.17 -25.78 8.01
C ILE A 538 -27.02 -26.26 9.47
N PRO A 539 -26.86 -27.58 9.71
CA PRO A 539 -26.89 -28.13 11.05
C PRO A 539 -25.56 -27.92 11.78
N ARG A 540 -24.45 -27.88 11.04
CA ARG A 540 -23.09 -27.68 11.55
C ARG A 540 -22.29 -26.77 10.63
N TRP A 541 -21.90 -25.63 11.14
CA TRP A 541 -20.98 -24.72 10.49
C TRP A 541 -19.53 -25.10 10.82
N GLU A 542 -18.61 -24.65 9.97
CA GLU A 542 -17.18 -24.61 10.28
C GLU A 542 -16.95 -23.88 11.61
N VAL A 543 -16.02 -24.39 12.42
CA VAL A 543 -15.67 -23.79 13.71
C VAL A 543 -14.22 -23.37 13.70
N CYS A 544 -14.01 -22.06 13.72
CA CYS A 544 -12.70 -21.45 13.99
C CYS A 544 -12.57 -21.17 15.49
N PHE A 545 -11.87 -22.03 16.24
CA PHE A 545 -11.62 -21.81 17.67
C PHE A 545 -10.23 -21.17 17.86
N ILE A 546 -10.22 -19.89 18.24
CA ILE A 546 -8.99 -19.08 18.33
C ILE A 546 -8.96 -18.33 19.65
N LYS A 547 -7.86 -18.46 20.38
CA LYS A 547 -7.59 -17.80 21.67
C LYS A 547 -8.75 -17.98 22.66
N GLY A 548 -9.21 -19.22 22.80
CA GLY A 548 -10.27 -19.61 23.72
C GLY A 548 -11.69 -19.20 23.30
N LYS A 549 -11.88 -18.71 22.07
CA LYS A 549 -13.17 -18.22 21.58
C LYS A 549 -13.49 -18.81 20.21
N VAL A 550 -14.75 -19.18 20.00
CA VAL A 550 -15.25 -19.46 18.64
C VAL A 550 -15.37 -18.13 17.90
N LYS A 551 -14.74 -18.04 16.73
CA LYS A 551 -14.85 -16.88 15.85
C LYS A 551 -16.12 -16.99 15.00
N PRO A 552 -16.82 -15.87 14.77
CA PRO A 552 -17.89 -15.84 13.78
C PRO A 552 -17.35 -16.19 12.40
N VAL A 553 -18.14 -16.89 11.61
CA VAL A 553 -17.81 -17.27 10.23
C VAL A 553 -18.53 -16.30 9.29
N GLU A 554 -17.75 -15.56 8.49
CA GLU A 554 -18.30 -14.73 7.41
C GLU A 554 -18.30 -15.51 6.11
N ILE A 555 -19.45 -15.53 5.44
CA ILE A 555 -19.64 -16.33 4.23
C ILE A 555 -20.10 -15.41 3.12
N TYR A 556 -19.38 -15.46 2.00
CA TYR A 556 -19.72 -14.77 0.77
C TYR A 556 -20.29 -15.76 -0.23
N PHE A 557 -21.36 -15.38 -0.90
CA PHE A 557 -21.98 -16.23 -1.90
C PHE A 557 -22.57 -15.39 -3.03
N THR A 558 -22.60 -15.97 -4.23
CA THR A 558 -23.23 -15.36 -5.39
C THR A 558 -24.57 -16.01 -5.64
N ILE A 559 -25.62 -15.19 -5.68
CA ILE A 559 -27.01 -15.61 -5.88
C ILE A 559 -27.37 -15.58 -7.37
N LYS A 560 -27.07 -14.46 -8.06
CA LYS A 560 -27.37 -14.25 -9.49
C LYS A 560 -26.21 -13.56 -10.20
N GLN A 561 -25.86 -13.97 -11.42
CA GLN A 561 -24.90 -13.28 -12.29
C GLN A 561 -25.59 -12.61 -13.50
N GLU A 562 -24.93 -11.60 -14.08
CA GLU A 562 -25.38 -10.89 -15.27
C GLU A 562 -25.40 -11.86 -16.46
N GLY A 563 -26.58 -12.06 -17.06
CA GLY A 563 -26.75 -12.93 -18.23
C GLY A 563 -27.04 -14.41 -17.97
N GLN A 564 -27.23 -14.86 -16.72
CA GLN A 564 -27.68 -16.24 -16.46
C GLN A 564 -29.18 -16.41 -16.77
N LYS A 565 -29.51 -16.90 -17.97
CA LYS A 565 -30.76 -17.67 -18.18
C LYS A 565 -30.53 -19.09 -17.65
N ARG A 566 -31.45 -19.59 -16.81
CA ARG A 566 -31.46 -20.94 -16.20
C ARG A 566 -30.60 -21.97 -16.95
N GLN A 567 -29.35 -22.15 -16.52
CA GLN A 567 -28.59 -23.36 -16.83
C GLN A 567 -28.74 -24.32 -15.65
N LYS A 568 -29.22 -25.54 -15.93
CA LYS A 568 -28.96 -26.68 -15.05
C LYS A 568 -27.44 -26.86 -15.03
N LEU A 569 -26.80 -26.55 -13.91
CA LEU A 569 -25.38 -26.89 -13.71
C LEU A 569 -25.26 -28.42 -13.62
N PRO A 570 -24.22 -29.03 -14.20
CA PRO A 570 -23.99 -30.47 -14.05
C PRO A 570 -23.71 -30.82 -12.58
N GLU A 571 -24.19 -31.98 -12.13
CA GLU A 571 -23.72 -32.57 -10.89
C GLU A 571 -22.19 -32.78 -10.98
N GLY A 572 -21.45 -32.30 -9.98
CA GLY A 572 -20.09 -32.79 -9.73
C GLY A 572 -18.90 -31.87 -10.01
N THR A 573 -19.04 -30.54 -10.15
CA THR A 573 -17.86 -29.65 -10.02
C THR A 573 -18.25 -28.27 -9.51
N PHE A 574 -18.01 -28.02 -8.23
CA PHE A 574 -18.17 -26.69 -7.62
C PHE A 574 -16.83 -26.22 -7.07
N VAL A 575 -16.32 -25.13 -7.65
CA VAL A 575 -15.23 -24.34 -7.07
C VAL A 575 -15.81 -23.54 -5.90
N ILE A 576 -15.37 -23.87 -4.70
CA ILE A 576 -15.62 -23.11 -3.48
C ILE A 576 -14.83 -21.79 -3.59
N ASP A 577 -15.52 -20.64 -3.72
CA ASP A 577 -14.87 -19.33 -3.62
C ASP A 577 -15.16 -18.70 -2.24
N LEU A 578 -14.58 -19.28 -1.20
CA LEU A 578 -14.48 -18.69 0.15
C LEU A 578 -13.39 -17.62 0.20
N ARG A 579 -13.31 -16.69 -0.78
CA ARG A 579 -12.18 -15.73 -0.84
C ARG A 579 -12.58 -14.39 -1.50
N LYS A 580 -12.92 -13.38 -0.69
CA LYS A 580 -12.69 -11.94 -0.97
C LYS A 580 -13.04 -11.06 0.25
N GLU A 581 -12.30 -11.16 1.36
CA GLU A 581 -11.19 -10.23 1.62
C GLU A 581 -9.81 -10.68 1.10
N LEU A 582 -9.81 -11.73 0.30
CA LEU A 582 -8.64 -12.49 -0.10
C LEU A 582 -8.60 -12.58 -1.63
N GLY A 583 -7.77 -11.73 -2.24
CA GLY A 583 -7.59 -11.70 -3.68
C GLY A 583 -6.91 -12.96 -4.21
N GLY A 584 -7.67 -13.84 -4.86
CA GLY A 584 -7.15 -14.98 -5.61
C GLY A 584 -6.81 -14.61 -7.06
N LYS A 585 -5.64 -15.10 -7.52
CA LYS A 585 -5.39 -15.44 -8.92
C LYS A 585 -5.65 -16.94 -9.06
N VAL A 586 -6.35 -17.32 -10.11
CA VAL A 586 -6.50 -18.69 -10.59
C VAL A 586 -5.12 -19.19 -11.06
N LEU A 587 -4.65 -20.31 -10.53
CA LEU A 587 -3.64 -21.14 -11.20
C LEU A 587 -4.41 -22.30 -11.82
N GLY A 588 -4.30 -22.43 -13.14
CA GLY A 588 -4.82 -23.56 -13.89
C GLY A 588 -3.77 -24.68 -13.94
N GLU A 589 -4.33 -25.90 -13.97
CA GLU A 589 -3.74 -27.21 -14.22
C GLU A 589 -2.70 -27.75 -13.23
#